data_AF-A0A3M1QWR0-F1
#
_entry.id   AF-A0A3M1QWR0-F1
#
_cell.length_a   1.000
_cell.length_b   1.000
_cell.length_c   1.000
_cell.angle_alpha   90.00
_cell.angle_beta   90.00
_cell.angle_gamma   90.00
#
_symmetry.space_group_name_H-M   'P 1'
#
loop_
_entity.id
_entity.type
_entity.pdbx_description
1 polymer ?
#
loop_
_entity_poly.entity_id
_entity_poly.type
_entity_poly.pdbx_seq_one_letter_code
_entity_poly.pdbx_strand_id
1 'polypeptide(L)'
;MRPRADFRNPMPPRRLARGTRRGYVCGLLTHKRRQWNPSMATIRVMVLRAPGTNCDLECVHAWERAGAAPERVHLRRLIESPGLLDSCRVLTIPGGFSYGDDIAAGRVFAARLQRHLREPLRRFIASGRLVLGICNGFQILVKAGLLPNPRDGEQRFCTVTRNVPPGFQDRWVRLEAGRTNCVFLEPSREYELPIAHGEGR
;
A
#
# COMPACT_ATOMS: atom_id res chain seq x y z
N MET A 1 44.77 5.66 12.54
CA MET A 1 44.63 5.48 14.00
C MET A 1 43.17 5.70 14.39
N ARG A 2 42.46 4.65 14.79
CA ARG A 2 41.12 4.74 15.42
C ARG A 2 41.29 4.40 16.90
N PRO A 3 40.70 5.12 17.86
CA PRO A 3 40.67 4.65 19.24
C PRO A 3 39.54 3.63 19.42
N ARG A 4 39.88 2.50 20.06
CA ARG A 4 38.95 1.50 20.60
C ARG A 4 38.31 2.07 21.87
N ALA A 5 36.99 1.93 22.02
CA ALA A 5 36.31 2.18 23.29
C ALA A 5 36.12 0.85 24.03
N ASP A 6 36.65 0.83 25.26
CA ASP A 6 36.74 -0.31 26.15
C ASP A 6 35.40 -0.59 26.84
N PHE A 7 34.97 -1.85 26.80
CA PHE A 7 33.91 -2.40 27.63
C PHE A 7 34.51 -2.76 28.98
N ARG A 8 34.07 -2.13 30.09
CA ARG A 8 34.00 -2.67 31.47
C ARG A 8 33.65 -1.58 32.49
N ASN A 9 32.40 -1.51 32.93
CA ASN A 9 32.04 -1.58 34.36
C ASN A 9 30.52 -1.51 34.57
N PRO A 10 29.91 -2.47 35.32
CA PRO A 10 28.48 -2.45 35.62
C PRO A 10 28.14 -1.49 36.77
N MET A 11 27.03 -0.75 36.64
CA MET A 11 26.47 0.10 37.70
C MET A 11 25.92 -0.73 38.88
N PRO A 12 26.01 -0.23 40.13
CA PRO A 12 25.53 -0.93 41.31
C PRO A 12 24.00 -0.82 41.49
N PRO A 13 23.34 -1.79 42.18
CA PRO A 13 21.90 -1.81 42.36
C PRO A 13 21.45 -0.80 43.44
N ARG A 14 20.46 0.04 43.12
CA ARG A 14 19.83 0.95 44.09
C ARG A 14 18.85 0.20 44.99
N ARG A 15 19.02 0.34 46.31
CA ARG A 15 18.13 -0.18 47.35
C ARG A 15 16.74 0.49 47.30
N LEU A 16 15.69 -0.33 47.40
CA LEU A 16 14.29 0.09 47.61
C LEU A 16 14.09 0.59 49.05
N ALA A 17 13.62 1.83 49.20
CA ALA A 17 13.09 2.35 50.46
C ALA A 17 11.61 1.95 50.62
N ARG A 18 11.25 1.40 51.78
CA ARG A 18 9.88 1.05 52.17
C ARG A 18 9.13 2.34 52.55
N GLY A 19 8.09 2.67 51.79
CA GLY A 19 7.18 3.79 52.04
C GLY A 19 5.72 3.32 52.08
N THR A 20 4.97 3.88 53.02
CA THR A 20 3.66 3.49 53.53
C THR A 20 2.51 3.44 52.52
N ARG A 21 1.61 2.44 52.70
CA ARG A 21 0.39 2.21 51.95
C ARG A 21 -0.59 3.39 52.06
N ARG A 22 -0.93 4.02 50.93
CA ARG A 22 -2.22 4.67 50.69
C ARG A 22 -2.74 4.21 49.34
N GLY A 23 -3.90 3.55 49.38
CA GLY A 23 -4.53 2.96 48.21
C GLY A 23 -4.97 4.02 47.21
N TYR A 24 -4.47 3.88 46.00
CA TYR A 24 -5.15 4.40 44.81
C TYR A 24 -5.58 3.16 44.01
N VAL A 25 -6.89 2.95 43.95
CA VAL A 25 -7.48 1.97 43.02
C VAL A 25 -7.24 2.52 41.62
N CYS A 26 -6.13 2.11 41.00
CA CYS A 26 -5.90 2.35 39.59
C CYS A 26 -6.88 1.43 38.85
N GLY A 27 -7.95 2.03 38.33
CA GLY A 27 -8.90 1.35 37.48
C GLY A 27 -8.15 0.71 36.32
N LEU A 28 -8.05 -0.62 36.33
CA LEU A 28 -7.74 -1.39 35.14
C LEU A 28 -8.86 -1.10 34.13
N LEU A 29 -8.63 -0.11 33.28
CA LEU A 29 -9.24 -0.09 31.96
C LEU A 29 -8.65 -1.29 31.22
N THR A 30 -9.24 -2.45 31.47
CA THR A 30 -9.12 -3.59 30.59
C THR A 30 -9.57 -3.10 29.23
N HIS A 31 -8.62 -2.84 28.33
CA HIS A 31 -8.91 -2.79 26.90
C HIS A 31 -9.58 -4.13 26.59
N LYS A 32 -10.91 -4.14 26.54
CA LYS A 32 -11.67 -5.25 25.99
C LYS A 32 -11.12 -5.41 24.58
N ARG A 33 -10.27 -6.43 24.37
CA ARG A 33 -9.98 -6.95 23.04
C ARG A 33 -11.34 -7.18 22.42
N ARG A 34 -11.70 -6.33 21.45
CA ARG A 34 -12.96 -6.39 20.75
C ARG A 34 -13.03 -7.79 20.17
N GLN A 35 -13.87 -8.64 20.77
CA GLN A 35 -14.03 -10.03 20.34
C GLN A 35 -14.48 -9.98 18.88
N TRP A 36 -13.67 -10.58 18.01
CA TRP A 36 -13.93 -10.66 16.59
C TRP A 36 -15.17 -11.53 16.36
N ASN A 37 -16.23 -10.94 15.81
CA ASN A 37 -17.48 -11.64 15.52
C ASN A 37 -17.46 -12.04 14.02
N PRO A 38 -17.45 -13.34 13.66
CA PRO A 38 -17.15 -13.80 12.31
C PRO A 38 -18.32 -13.68 11.31
N SER A 39 -19.34 -12.87 11.59
CA SER A 39 -20.44 -12.62 10.65
C SER A 39 -20.17 -11.47 9.66
N MET A 40 -18.92 -11.02 9.52
CA MET A 40 -18.55 -10.03 8.49
C MET A 40 -18.36 -10.73 7.16
N ALA A 41 -19.17 -10.37 6.16
CA ALA A 41 -18.97 -10.79 4.78
C ALA A 41 -17.49 -10.56 4.38
N THR A 42 -16.80 -11.63 3.99
CA THR A 42 -15.39 -11.60 3.60
C THR A 42 -15.18 -10.64 2.42
N ILE A 43 -14.32 -9.64 2.60
CA ILE A 43 -14.00 -8.65 1.56
C ILE A 43 -13.14 -9.31 0.49
N ARG A 44 -13.69 -9.48 -0.73
CA ARG A 44 -12.92 -10.02 -1.87
C ARG A 44 -12.05 -8.94 -2.51
N VAL A 45 -10.78 -9.26 -2.72
CA VAL A 45 -9.78 -8.36 -3.28
C VAL A 45 -9.16 -9.00 -4.52
N MET A 46 -9.02 -8.25 -5.61
CA MET A 46 -8.27 -8.70 -6.79
C MET A 46 -6.87 -8.11 -6.74
N VAL A 47 -5.84 -8.95 -6.71
CA VAL A 47 -4.43 -8.54 -6.88
C VAL A 47 -4.05 -8.75 -8.34
N LEU A 48 -4.00 -7.67 -9.10
CA LEU A 48 -3.83 -7.70 -10.55
C LEU A 48 -2.36 -7.66 -10.93
N ARG A 49 -1.85 -8.73 -11.54
CA ARG A 49 -0.46 -8.83 -11.99
C ARG A 49 -0.32 -8.88 -13.50
N ALA A 50 0.82 -8.46 -14.00
CA ALA A 50 1.25 -8.59 -15.39
C ALA A 50 2.67 -9.21 -15.41
N PRO A 51 3.26 -9.55 -16.57
CA PRO A 51 4.69 -9.90 -16.61
C PRO A 51 5.54 -8.78 -15.99
N GLY A 52 6.56 -9.14 -15.19
CA GLY A 52 7.44 -8.17 -14.50
C GLY A 52 6.88 -7.57 -13.20
N THR A 53 5.62 -7.84 -12.84
CA THR A 53 5.13 -7.63 -11.47
C THR A 53 5.89 -8.55 -10.51
N ASN A 54 6.36 -8.02 -9.37
CA ASN A 54 7.15 -8.80 -8.39
C ASN A 54 6.61 -8.73 -6.95
N CYS A 55 5.80 -7.74 -6.61
CA CYS A 55 5.26 -7.55 -5.25
C CYS A 55 3.85 -8.14 -5.05
N ASP A 56 3.38 -9.01 -5.95
CA ASP A 56 2.01 -9.51 -5.94
C ASP A 56 1.74 -10.51 -4.81
N LEU A 57 2.71 -11.35 -4.45
CA LEU A 57 2.55 -12.34 -3.38
C LEU A 57 2.52 -11.67 -1.99
N GLU A 58 3.33 -10.65 -1.80
CA GLU A 58 3.36 -9.84 -0.58
C GLU A 58 2.06 -9.06 -0.43
N CYS A 59 1.48 -8.55 -1.53
CA CYS A 59 0.17 -7.93 -1.50
C CYS A 59 -0.94 -8.92 -1.13
N VAL A 60 -0.91 -10.15 -1.68
CA VAL A 60 -1.83 -11.22 -1.28
C VAL A 60 -1.71 -11.49 0.22
N HIS A 61 -0.49 -11.71 0.71
CA HIS A 61 -0.24 -11.95 2.13
C HIS A 61 -0.70 -10.80 3.04
N ALA A 62 -0.48 -9.55 2.62
CA ALA A 62 -0.91 -8.37 3.37
C ALA A 62 -2.44 -8.29 3.48
N TRP A 63 -3.16 -8.61 2.39
CA TRP A 63 -4.62 -8.64 2.39
C TRP A 63 -5.19 -9.78 3.24
N GLU A 64 -4.60 -10.97 3.19
CA GLU A 64 -4.97 -12.09 4.08
C GLU A 64 -4.82 -11.70 5.54
N ARG A 65 -3.69 -11.07 5.89
CA ARG A 65 -3.45 -10.55 7.24
C ARG A 65 -4.43 -9.46 7.67
N ALA A 66 -4.98 -8.70 6.72
CA ALA A 66 -6.02 -7.72 6.97
C ALA A 66 -7.43 -8.34 7.09
N GLY A 67 -7.56 -9.67 6.95
CA GLY A 67 -8.84 -10.39 7.03
C GLY A 67 -9.64 -10.37 5.73
N ALA A 68 -9.02 -10.01 4.61
CA ALA A 68 -9.64 -10.05 3.29
C ALA A 68 -9.40 -11.40 2.60
N ALA A 69 -10.12 -11.63 1.50
CA ALA A 69 -9.96 -12.80 0.61
C ALA A 69 -9.36 -12.33 -0.73
N PRO A 70 -8.02 -12.25 -0.84
CA PRO A 70 -7.37 -11.86 -2.09
C PRO A 70 -7.33 -13.00 -3.11
N GLU A 71 -7.60 -12.66 -4.37
CA GLU A 71 -7.37 -13.51 -5.53
C GLU A 71 -6.34 -12.85 -6.44
N ARG A 72 -5.26 -13.57 -6.75
CA ARG A 72 -4.26 -13.12 -7.70
C ARG A 72 -4.72 -13.39 -9.13
N VAL A 73 -4.88 -12.35 -9.94
CA VAL A 73 -5.40 -12.43 -11.31
C VAL A 73 -4.40 -11.85 -12.30
N HIS A 74 -4.19 -12.56 -13.42
CA HIS A 74 -3.38 -12.06 -14.52
C HIS A 74 -4.15 -11.04 -15.36
N LEU A 75 -3.52 -9.94 -15.77
CA LEU A 75 -4.13 -8.90 -16.61
C LEU A 75 -4.82 -9.47 -17.85
N ARG A 76 -4.18 -10.42 -18.54
CA ARG A 76 -4.77 -11.12 -19.70
C ARG A 76 -6.14 -11.74 -19.38
N ARG A 77 -6.26 -12.44 -18.25
CA ARG A 77 -7.52 -13.06 -17.82
C ARG A 77 -8.59 -12.02 -17.55
N LEU A 78 -8.22 -10.89 -16.95
CA LEU A 78 -9.16 -9.79 -16.73
C LEU A 78 -9.58 -9.12 -18.06
N ILE A 79 -8.69 -9.00 -19.04
CA ILE A 79 -9.01 -8.50 -20.38
C ILE A 79 -9.98 -9.43 -21.10
N GLU A 80 -9.78 -10.74 -21.01
CA GLU A 80 -10.64 -11.77 -21.60
C GLU A 80 -11.99 -11.88 -20.89
N SER A 81 -12.07 -11.50 -19.62
CA SER A 81 -13.31 -11.56 -18.82
C SER A 81 -13.44 -10.35 -17.89
N PRO A 82 -13.80 -9.16 -18.40
CA PRO A 82 -13.88 -7.94 -17.59
C PRO A 82 -14.90 -8.01 -16.44
N GLY A 83 -15.91 -8.88 -16.54
CA GLY A 83 -16.89 -9.13 -15.47
C GLY A 83 -16.28 -9.69 -14.17
N LEU A 84 -15.04 -10.16 -14.21
CA LEU A 84 -14.31 -10.55 -12.99
C LEU A 84 -14.19 -9.39 -11.98
N LEU A 85 -14.22 -8.13 -12.43
CA LEU A 85 -14.23 -6.96 -11.54
C LEU A 85 -15.47 -6.91 -10.63
N ASP A 86 -16.60 -7.45 -11.07
CA ASP A 86 -17.83 -7.45 -10.27
C ASP A 86 -17.73 -8.38 -9.06
N SER A 87 -16.82 -9.36 -9.12
CA SER A 87 -16.56 -10.30 -8.03
C SER A 87 -15.81 -9.67 -6.86
N CYS A 88 -15.03 -8.61 -7.04
CA CYS A 88 -14.24 -8.00 -5.97
C CYS A 88 -14.79 -6.64 -5.51
N ARG A 89 -14.40 -6.23 -4.30
CA ARG A 89 -14.67 -4.88 -3.75
C ARG A 89 -13.44 -3.97 -3.82
N VAL A 90 -12.25 -4.56 -3.95
CA VAL A 90 -10.98 -3.84 -4.03
C VAL A 90 -10.16 -4.41 -5.18
N LEU A 91 -9.60 -3.53 -6.01
CA LEU A 91 -8.59 -3.85 -7.01
C LEU A 91 -7.24 -3.32 -6.53
N THR A 92 -6.25 -4.20 -6.38
CA THR A 92 -4.87 -3.84 -6.03
C THR A 92 -3.96 -4.06 -7.22
N ILE A 93 -3.20 -3.04 -7.60
CA ILE A 93 -2.10 -3.15 -8.56
C ILE A 93 -0.80 -3.04 -7.76
N PRO A 94 -0.05 -4.15 -7.62
CA PRO A 94 1.17 -4.22 -6.82
C PRO A 94 2.36 -3.52 -7.51
N GLY A 95 3.47 -3.44 -6.77
CA GLY A 95 4.76 -2.95 -7.27
C GLY A 95 5.49 -3.91 -8.20
N GLY A 96 6.64 -3.43 -8.70
CA GLY A 96 7.56 -4.18 -9.56
C GLY A 96 8.01 -3.41 -10.78
N PHE A 97 8.33 -4.15 -11.84
CA PHE A 97 8.83 -3.61 -13.11
C PHE A 97 7.99 -4.19 -14.24
N SER A 98 6.69 -3.83 -14.27
CA SER A 98 5.78 -4.47 -15.23
C SER A 98 6.24 -4.24 -16.67
N TYR A 99 6.33 -5.33 -17.44
CA TYR A 99 6.93 -5.34 -18.78
C TYR A 99 8.37 -4.79 -18.82
N GLY A 100 9.17 -5.06 -17.79
CA GLY A 100 10.56 -4.63 -17.68
C GLY A 100 10.77 -3.14 -17.47
N ASP A 101 9.67 -2.35 -17.42
CA ASP A 101 9.69 -0.90 -17.57
C ASP A 101 10.43 -0.43 -18.85
N ASP A 102 10.52 -1.28 -19.88
CA ASP A 102 11.37 -1.13 -21.08
C ASP A 102 11.12 0.18 -21.87
N ILE A 103 9.90 0.71 -21.82
CA ILE A 103 9.52 1.98 -22.47
C ILE A 103 9.48 3.13 -21.46
N ALA A 104 8.81 2.90 -20.34
CA ALA A 104 8.70 3.78 -19.19
C ALA A 104 7.92 3.02 -18.11
N ALA A 105 8.14 3.36 -16.83
CA ALA A 105 7.62 2.55 -15.76
C ALA A 105 6.09 2.40 -15.79
N GLY A 106 5.61 1.16 -15.91
CA GLY A 106 4.18 0.86 -15.98
C GLY A 106 3.44 1.32 -17.26
N ARG A 107 4.13 1.84 -18.29
CA ARG A 107 3.49 2.40 -19.50
C ARG A 107 2.72 1.36 -20.31
N VAL A 108 3.29 0.17 -20.51
CA VAL A 108 2.65 -0.91 -21.28
C VAL A 108 1.42 -1.44 -20.56
N PHE A 109 1.49 -1.60 -19.24
CA PHE A 109 0.36 -2.01 -18.42
C PHE A 109 -0.74 -0.95 -18.48
N ALA A 110 -0.42 0.33 -18.26
CA ALA A 110 -1.38 1.42 -18.37
C ALA A 110 -2.10 1.46 -19.73
N ALA A 111 -1.35 1.31 -20.84
CA ALA A 111 -1.93 1.28 -22.18
C ALA A 111 -2.93 0.12 -22.37
N ARG A 112 -2.62 -1.07 -21.81
CA ARG A 112 -3.55 -2.22 -21.82
C ARG A 112 -4.81 -1.96 -21.00
N LEU A 113 -4.70 -1.33 -19.83
CA LEU A 113 -5.87 -0.92 -19.04
C LEU A 113 -6.75 0.05 -19.83
N GLN A 114 -6.15 1.06 -20.44
CA GLN A 114 -6.89 2.06 -21.23
C GLN A 114 -7.58 1.45 -22.45
N ARG A 115 -6.89 0.56 -23.17
CA ARG A 115 -7.42 -0.03 -24.40
C ARG A 115 -8.55 -1.04 -24.15
N HIS A 116 -8.46 -1.81 -23.06
CA HIS A 116 -9.33 -2.98 -22.88
C HIS A 116 -10.26 -2.89 -21.66
N LEU A 117 -9.92 -2.09 -20.66
CA LEU A 117 -10.59 -2.10 -19.35
C LEU A 117 -11.07 -0.71 -18.90
N ARG A 118 -11.03 0.31 -19.76
CA ARG A 118 -11.45 1.68 -19.43
C ARG A 118 -12.86 1.73 -18.87
N GLU A 119 -13.87 1.32 -19.63
CA GLU A 119 -15.27 1.33 -19.22
C GLU A 119 -15.55 0.45 -17.98
N PRO A 120 -15.07 -0.81 -17.91
CA PRO A 120 -15.17 -1.63 -16.70
C PRO A 120 -14.58 -0.97 -15.45
N LEU A 121 -13.39 -0.37 -15.55
CA LEU A 121 -12.74 0.30 -14.41
C LEU A 121 -13.47 1.58 -14.00
N ARG A 122 -14.01 2.35 -14.97
CA ARG A 122 -14.86 3.51 -14.67
C ARG A 122 -16.11 3.09 -13.90
N ARG A 123 -16.80 2.03 -14.34
CA ARG A 123 -17.97 1.49 -13.60
C ARG A 123 -17.60 0.99 -12.21
N PHE A 124 -16.48 0.28 -12.10
CA PHE A 124 -15.96 -0.21 -10.82
C PHE A 124 -15.76 0.95 -9.83
N ILE A 125 -15.05 2.01 -10.24
CA ILE A 125 -14.81 3.20 -9.40
C ILE A 125 -16.12 3.96 -9.12
N ALA A 126 -16.99 4.13 -10.12
CA ALA A 126 -18.28 4.80 -9.95
C ALA A 126 -19.20 4.08 -8.94
N SER A 127 -19.08 2.75 -8.83
CA SER A 127 -19.82 1.95 -7.85
C SER A 127 -19.27 2.02 -6.41
N GLY A 128 -18.30 2.90 -6.14
CA GLY A 128 -17.70 3.07 -4.82
C GLY A 128 -16.73 1.96 -4.41
N ARG A 129 -16.31 1.10 -5.34
CA ARG A 129 -15.27 0.10 -5.10
C ARG A 129 -13.88 0.74 -5.12
N LEU A 130 -12.95 0.13 -4.41
CA LEU A 130 -11.65 0.74 -4.09
C LEU A 130 -10.56 0.28 -5.06
N VAL A 131 -9.67 1.19 -5.43
CA VAL A 131 -8.47 0.88 -6.21
C VAL A 131 -7.23 1.31 -5.42
N LEU A 132 -6.27 0.41 -5.30
CA LEU A 132 -4.99 0.64 -4.63
C LEU A 132 -3.85 0.38 -5.63
N GLY A 133 -2.94 1.33 -5.80
CA GLY A 133 -1.74 1.17 -6.63
C GLY A 133 -0.49 1.42 -5.79
N ILE A 134 0.45 0.47 -5.78
CA ILE A 134 1.67 0.54 -4.96
C ILE A 134 2.88 0.61 -5.88
N CYS A 135 3.77 1.61 -5.70
CA CYS A 135 4.97 1.83 -6.52
C CYS A 135 4.64 1.82 -8.03
N ASN A 136 4.97 0.73 -8.75
CA ASN A 136 4.62 0.56 -10.16
C ASN A 136 3.11 0.61 -10.40
N GLY A 137 2.30 0.06 -9.49
CA GLY A 137 0.85 0.20 -9.54
C GLY A 137 0.38 1.64 -9.52
N PHE A 138 0.98 2.52 -8.71
CA PHE A 138 0.65 3.95 -8.70
C PHE A 138 1.00 4.60 -10.04
N GLN A 139 2.20 4.34 -10.57
CA GLN A 139 2.62 4.83 -11.89
C GLN A 139 1.65 4.38 -12.99
N ILE A 140 1.19 3.12 -12.94
CA ILE A 140 0.21 2.56 -13.87
C ILE A 140 -1.12 3.33 -13.78
N LEU A 141 -1.63 3.61 -12.58
CA LEU A 141 -2.90 4.32 -12.40
C LEU A 141 -2.82 5.76 -12.93
N VAL A 142 -1.73 6.48 -12.64
CA VAL A 142 -1.47 7.82 -13.18
C VAL A 142 -1.39 7.78 -14.71
N LYS A 143 -0.57 6.86 -15.25
CA LYS A 143 -0.42 6.69 -16.70
C LYS A 143 -1.70 6.12 -17.34
N ALA A 144 -2.60 5.47 -16.62
CA ALA A 144 -3.89 5.03 -17.14
C ALA A 144 -4.94 6.16 -17.13
N GLY A 145 -4.65 7.31 -16.51
CA GLY A 145 -5.62 8.40 -16.33
C GLY A 145 -6.68 8.08 -15.28
N LEU A 146 -6.37 7.18 -14.35
CA LEU A 146 -7.24 6.86 -13.20
C LEU A 146 -6.88 7.70 -11.96
N LEU A 147 -5.71 8.34 -11.97
CA LEU A 147 -5.28 9.31 -10.99
C LEU A 147 -4.76 10.56 -11.71
N PRO A 148 -4.85 11.75 -11.08
CA PRO A 148 -5.44 11.99 -9.75
C PRO A 148 -6.97 12.12 -9.77
N ASN A 149 -7.58 12.30 -10.94
CA ASN A 149 -9.03 12.43 -11.08
C ASN A 149 -9.57 11.44 -12.13
N PRO A 150 -10.21 10.33 -11.73
CA PRO A 150 -10.75 9.34 -12.66
C PRO A 150 -12.09 9.76 -13.31
N ARG A 151 -12.74 10.82 -12.79
CA ARG A 151 -14.13 11.19 -13.18
C ARG A 151 -14.16 12.17 -14.34
N ASP A 152 -13.26 13.14 -14.34
CA ASP A 152 -13.23 14.17 -15.34
C ASP A 152 -12.43 13.68 -16.53
N GLY A 153 -13.03 13.68 -17.73
CA GLY A 153 -12.37 13.28 -18.98
C GLY A 153 -11.21 14.19 -19.40
N GLU A 154 -10.61 14.91 -18.45
CA GLU A 154 -9.51 15.83 -18.63
C GLU A 154 -8.18 15.11 -18.80
N GLN A 155 -7.30 15.81 -19.50
CA GLN A 155 -5.97 15.36 -19.88
C GLN A 155 -5.13 15.06 -18.65
N ARG A 156 -4.23 14.07 -18.77
CA ARG A 156 -3.22 13.77 -17.74
C ARG A 156 -2.42 15.04 -17.46
N PHE A 157 -2.68 15.73 -16.34
CA PHE A 157 -1.94 16.93 -15.96
C PHE A 157 -0.73 16.62 -15.06
N CYS A 158 -0.59 15.37 -14.60
CA CYS A 158 0.61 14.90 -13.92
C CYS A 158 1.05 13.51 -14.43
N THR A 159 2.34 13.24 -14.28
CA THR A 159 2.93 11.91 -14.46
C THR A 159 4.00 11.72 -13.40
N VAL A 160 4.30 10.46 -13.10
CA VAL A 160 5.51 10.09 -12.36
C VAL A 160 6.68 10.00 -13.34
N THR A 161 7.86 10.46 -12.91
CA THR A 161 9.09 10.49 -13.69
C THR A 161 10.33 10.20 -12.84
N ARG A 162 11.51 10.25 -13.45
CA ARG A 162 12.81 9.96 -12.83
C ARG A 162 13.05 10.78 -11.57
N ASN A 163 13.65 10.13 -10.59
CA ASN A 163 14.08 10.76 -9.34
C ASN A 163 15.07 11.91 -9.59
N VAL A 164 15.13 12.84 -8.65
CA VAL A 164 16.19 13.85 -8.55
C VAL A 164 16.84 13.72 -7.16
N PRO A 165 18.15 13.44 -7.07
CA PRO A 165 19.06 13.10 -8.18
C PRO A 165 18.67 11.79 -8.87
N PRO A 166 19.12 11.56 -10.12
CA PRO A 166 18.87 10.31 -10.83
C PRO A 166 19.42 9.10 -10.06
N GLY A 167 18.70 7.98 -10.10
CA GLY A 167 19.13 6.73 -9.48
C GLY A 167 17.99 6.02 -8.77
N PHE A 168 18.17 4.71 -8.58
CA PHE A 168 17.26 3.90 -7.78
C PHE A 168 17.42 4.26 -6.29
N GLN A 169 16.32 4.52 -5.62
CA GLN A 169 16.29 4.78 -4.18
C GLN A 169 15.69 3.57 -3.48
N ASP A 170 16.45 2.94 -2.60
CA ASP A 170 16.03 1.84 -1.73
C ASP A 170 16.36 2.20 -0.28
N ARG A 171 15.34 2.62 0.48
CA ARG A 171 15.51 3.09 1.86
C ARG A 171 14.19 3.12 2.61
N TRP A 172 14.29 3.17 3.93
CA TRP A 172 13.17 3.52 4.79
C TRP A 172 12.97 5.03 4.82
N VAL A 173 11.71 5.46 4.75
CA VAL A 173 11.31 6.86 4.87
C VAL A 173 10.21 7.02 5.90
N ARG A 174 10.17 8.19 6.52
CA ARG A 174 9.08 8.60 7.39
C ARG A 174 8.17 9.54 6.64
N LEU A 175 6.88 9.24 6.66
CA LEU A 175 5.85 9.99 5.97
C LEU A 175 4.72 10.27 6.95
N GLU A 176 4.17 11.48 6.90
CA GLU A 176 2.94 11.81 7.60
C GLU A 176 1.79 11.83 6.57
N ALA A 177 0.69 11.16 6.89
CA ALA A 177 -0.52 11.29 6.09
C ALA A 177 -1.10 12.70 6.29
N GLY A 178 -1.00 13.55 5.27
CA GLY A 178 -1.66 14.85 5.27
C GLY A 178 -3.18 14.73 5.30
N ARG A 179 -3.89 15.86 5.10
CA ARG A 179 -5.35 15.86 5.03
C ARG A 179 -5.82 14.96 3.88
N THR A 180 -6.53 13.89 4.19
CA THR A 180 -6.87 12.84 3.21
C THR A 180 -8.27 12.28 3.43
N ASN A 181 -8.92 11.92 2.33
CA ASN A 181 -10.16 11.13 2.31
C ASN A 181 -9.87 9.64 1.97
N CYS A 182 -8.59 9.25 1.96
CA CYS A 182 -8.16 7.90 1.63
C CYS A 182 -8.55 6.93 2.75
N VAL A 183 -9.35 5.92 2.43
CA VAL A 183 -9.78 4.87 3.39
C VAL A 183 -8.64 3.99 3.91
N PHE A 184 -7.46 4.04 3.27
CA PHE A 184 -6.29 3.26 3.65
C PHE A 184 -5.36 3.98 4.61
N LEU A 185 -5.56 5.29 4.84
CA LEU A 185 -4.67 6.11 5.64
C LEU A 185 -5.46 6.80 6.76
N GLU A 186 -4.93 6.71 7.97
CA GLU A 186 -5.37 7.55 9.10
C GLU A 186 -4.75 8.95 8.95
N PRO A 187 -5.55 10.02 8.93
CA PRO A 187 -5.04 11.39 8.84
C PRO A 187 -4.10 11.73 10.01
N SER A 188 -3.03 12.49 9.73
CA SER A 188 -1.98 12.94 10.66
C SER A 188 -1.19 11.80 11.32
N ARG A 189 -1.34 10.56 10.86
CA ARG A 189 -0.53 9.44 11.32
C ARG A 189 0.81 9.45 10.61
N GLU A 190 1.87 9.24 11.39
CA GLU A 190 3.20 8.95 10.86
C GLU A 190 3.34 7.46 10.52
N TYR A 191 3.99 7.19 9.39
CA TYR A 191 4.31 5.87 8.89
C TYR A 191 5.80 5.81 8.57
N GLU A 192 6.45 4.73 8.99
CA GLU A 192 7.79 4.36 8.53
C GLU A 192 7.63 3.25 7.49
N LEU A 193 7.94 3.57 6.22
CA LEU A 193 7.67 2.69 5.08
C LEU A 193 8.92 2.52 4.21
N PRO A 194 9.14 1.34 3.63
CA PRO A 194 10.20 1.15 2.64
C PRO A 194 9.79 1.77 1.30
N ILE A 195 10.74 2.41 0.61
CA ILE A 195 10.62 2.84 -0.78
C ILE A 195 11.66 2.13 -1.63
N ALA A 196 11.29 1.78 -2.87
CA ALA A 196 12.16 1.10 -3.83
C ALA A 196 11.77 1.53 -5.26
N HIS A 197 12.31 2.65 -5.76
CA HIS A 197 11.94 3.18 -7.07
C HIS A 197 13.04 4.00 -7.76
N GLY A 198 13.09 3.93 -9.10
CA GLY A 198 13.90 4.84 -9.95
C GLY A 198 13.09 6.00 -10.56
N GLU A 199 11.77 5.86 -10.63
CA GLU A 199 10.83 6.84 -11.20
C GLU A 199 9.69 7.14 -10.22
N GLY A 200 9.96 7.93 -9.18
CA GLY A 200 8.95 8.27 -8.16
C GLY A 200 8.67 9.76 -7.99
N ARG A 201 9.21 10.62 -8.85
CA ARG A 201 9.00 12.09 -8.80
C ARG A 201 7.70 12.50 -9.46
#